data_AF-I2GBL6-F1
#
_entry.id   AF-I2GBL6-F1
#
_cell.length_a   1.000
_cell.length_b   1.000
_cell.length_c   1.000
_cell.angle_alpha   90.00
_cell.angle_beta   90.00
_cell.angle_gamma   90.00
#
_symmetry.space_group_name_H-M   'P 1'
#
loop_
_entity.id
_entity.type
_entity.pdbx_description
1 polymer ?
#
loop_
_entity_poly.entity_id
_entity_poly.type
_entity_poly.pdbx_seq_one_letter_code
_entity_poly.pdbx_strand_id
1 'polypeptide(L)'
;MFVDAIERIDPFTRPLHSIVRLYGHSDIIPGSATLFFVNEEGCAVTCKHVAELITNADAIYQNHLNFLAERRAVQREKNIAHHLSRLEEKYKLRPETLVRVRNSFVNCVDVFREVSIDMHPTQDLAILRFRGFNRTLYRSYATFLRDTSRVKVGRSLCRLGYPFPDFTNFRFNPTTDDIEWTTEGRTASPRFPIDGIITRLLTENGEVTAIEMSTPGLRGQSGGPLFDTNGLIYGMQSATRHLHLGFDIENRDVLVNGRITRVSNYPFLNVGQCVHVDVIKQFLRERGVKYYEG
;
A
#
# COMPACT_ATOMS: atom_id res chain seq x y z
N MET A 1 -9.11 11.15 -22.02
CA MET A 1 -8.19 12.18 -21.50
C MET A 1 -6.90 11.57 -20.95
N PHE A 2 -6.95 10.56 -20.07
CA PHE A 2 -5.75 9.97 -19.45
C PHE A 2 -5.19 8.71 -20.15
N VAL A 3 -5.70 8.31 -21.32
CA VAL A 3 -5.26 7.07 -22.00
C VAL A 3 -3.75 7.09 -22.27
N ASP A 4 -3.27 8.11 -22.98
CA ASP A 4 -1.84 8.28 -23.28
C ASP A 4 -0.99 8.47 -22.02
N ALA A 5 -1.54 9.14 -21.00
CA ALA A 5 -0.86 9.29 -19.72
C ALA A 5 -0.66 7.93 -19.05
N ILE A 6 -1.68 7.08 -19.01
CA ILE A 6 -1.58 5.73 -18.44
C ILE A 6 -0.54 4.90 -19.19
N GLU A 7 -0.49 4.98 -20.52
CA GLU A 7 0.54 4.30 -21.31
C GLU A 7 1.97 4.76 -20.99
N ARG A 8 2.15 6.01 -20.56
CA ARG A 8 3.45 6.55 -20.11
C ARG A 8 3.79 6.17 -18.66
N ILE A 9 2.78 6.04 -17.79
CA ILE A 9 2.94 5.75 -16.36
C ILE A 9 3.11 4.25 -16.07
N ASP A 10 2.37 3.41 -16.80
CA ASP A 10 2.35 1.95 -16.66
C ASP A 10 3.74 1.30 -16.75
N PRO A 11 4.65 1.71 -17.66
CA PRO A 11 5.98 1.11 -17.78
C PRO A 11 6.86 1.17 -16.53
N PHE A 12 6.59 2.09 -15.60
CA PHE A 12 7.39 2.30 -14.38
C PHE A 12 6.60 2.15 -13.08
N THR A 13 5.30 1.87 -13.16
CA THR A 13 4.44 1.64 -11.99
C THR A 13 4.27 0.14 -11.80
N ARG A 14 4.59 -0.39 -10.61
CA ARG A 14 4.61 -1.84 -10.35
C ARG A 14 3.81 -2.22 -9.12
N PRO A 15 3.15 -3.40 -9.14
CA PRO A 15 2.51 -3.93 -7.95
C PRO A 15 3.56 -4.47 -6.98
N LEU A 16 3.29 -4.27 -5.69
CA LEU A 16 3.92 -4.99 -4.59
C LEU A 16 2.87 -5.94 -4.02
N HIS A 17 3.02 -7.23 -4.28
CA HIS A 17 2.12 -8.23 -3.72
C HIS A 17 2.60 -8.65 -2.34
N SER A 18 1.64 -8.87 -1.44
CA SER A 18 1.90 -9.47 -0.14
C SER A 18 0.93 -10.63 0.10
N ILE A 19 1.39 -11.66 0.78
CA ILE A 19 0.53 -12.70 1.35
C ILE A 19 0.74 -12.72 2.85
N VAL A 20 -0.36 -12.82 3.57
CA VAL A 20 -0.37 -12.68 5.01
C VAL A 20 -1.10 -13.85 5.65
N ARG A 21 -0.56 -14.34 6.77
CA ARG A 21 -1.21 -15.32 7.63
C ARG A 21 -1.45 -14.71 9.00
N LEU A 22 -2.64 -14.96 9.53
CA LEU A 22 -3.05 -14.54 10.87
C LEU A 22 -2.89 -15.70 11.87
N TYR A 23 -2.63 -15.36 13.13
CA TYR A 23 -2.53 -16.34 14.20
C TYR A 23 -3.84 -17.12 14.36
N GLY A 24 -3.77 -18.46 14.41
CA GLY A 24 -4.96 -19.30 14.55
C GLY A 24 -5.74 -19.54 13.25
N HIS A 25 -5.30 -18.97 12.11
CA HIS A 25 -5.91 -19.17 10.80
C HIS A 25 -4.97 -19.93 9.84
N SER A 26 -5.57 -20.78 9.01
CA SER A 26 -4.90 -21.42 7.85
C SER A 26 -5.10 -20.62 6.55
N ASP A 27 -6.05 -19.69 6.55
CA ASP A 27 -6.37 -18.87 5.39
C ASP A 27 -5.26 -17.86 5.10
N ILE A 28 -5.04 -17.61 3.82
CA ILE A 28 -4.06 -16.64 3.33
C ILE A 28 -4.80 -15.43 2.83
N ILE A 29 -4.41 -14.26 3.32
CA ILE A 29 -4.97 -12.99 2.91
C ILE A 29 -4.04 -12.36 1.88
N PRO A 30 -4.44 -12.27 0.60
CA PRO A 30 -3.67 -11.55 -0.41
C PRO A 30 -3.81 -10.04 -0.19
N GLY A 31 -2.67 -9.36 -0.27
CA GLY A 31 -2.56 -7.92 -0.24
C GLY A 31 -1.85 -7.41 -1.48
N SER A 32 -2.14 -6.16 -1.83
CA SER A 32 -1.44 -5.44 -2.88
C SER A 32 -1.18 -4.02 -2.40
N ALA A 33 -0.07 -3.46 -2.87
CA ALA A 33 0.28 -2.06 -2.80
C ALA A 33 0.93 -1.68 -4.13
N THR A 34 1.24 -0.40 -4.30
CA THR A 34 1.88 0.12 -5.51
C THR A 34 3.21 0.76 -5.16
N LEU A 35 4.18 0.64 -6.06
CA LEU A 35 5.39 1.44 -6.08
C LEU A 35 5.62 1.95 -7.49
N PHE A 36 6.38 3.02 -7.64
CA PHE A 36 6.78 3.49 -8.98
C PHE A 36 8.25 3.91 -9.02
N PHE A 37 8.90 3.58 -10.12
CA PHE A 37 10.34 3.81 -10.32
C PHE A 37 10.63 5.25 -10.71
N VAL A 38 11.62 5.85 -10.07
CA VAL A 38 11.99 7.26 -10.25
C VAL A 38 13.22 7.45 -11.13
N ASN A 39 13.96 6.36 -11.39
CA ASN A 39 15.13 6.35 -12.25
C ASN A 39 15.44 4.94 -12.79
N GLU A 40 16.49 4.84 -13.59
CA GLU A 40 17.06 3.63 -14.17
C GLU A 40 17.92 2.79 -13.20
N GLU A 41 18.19 3.28 -12.00
CA GLU A 41 19.13 2.69 -11.03
C GLU A 41 18.44 1.74 -10.04
N GLY A 42 17.21 1.32 -10.32
CA GLY A 42 16.42 0.49 -9.42
C GLY A 42 15.93 1.23 -8.17
N CYS A 43 15.71 2.54 -8.25
CA CYS A 43 15.08 3.30 -7.15
C CYS A 43 13.58 3.49 -7.40
N ALA A 44 12.77 3.18 -6.40
CA ALA A 44 11.33 3.38 -6.42
C ALA A 44 10.84 4.09 -5.16
N VAL A 45 9.67 4.72 -5.26
CA VAL A 45 8.96 5.28 -4.10
C VAL A 45 7.66 4.54 -3.85
N THR A 46 7.26 4.48 -2.59
CA THR A 46 5.97 3.95 -2.12
C THR A 46 5.61 4.63 -0.79
N CYS A 47 4.50 4.24 -0.18
CA CYS A 47 4.12 4.73 1.14
C CYS A 47 5.01 4.18 2.26
N LYS A 48 5.20 4.95 3.32
CA LYS A 48 5.93 4.52 4.51
C LYS A 48 5.28 3.30 5.16
N HIS A 49 3.96 3.31 5.32
CA HIS A 49 3.25 2.17 5.92
C HIS A 49 3.39 0.87 5.11
N VAL A 50 3.54 0.98 3.78
CA VAL A 50 3.83 -0.17 2.90
C VAL A 50 5.25 -0.67 3.17
N ALA A 51 6.22 0.23 3.24
CA ALA A 51 7.60 -0.11 3.52
C ALA A 51 7.80 -0.69 4.94
N GLU A 52 7.06 -0.21 5.94
CA GLU A 52 7.07 -0.75 7.30
C GLU A 52 6.65 -2.23 7.34
N LEU A 53 5.67 -2.62 6.53
CA LEU A 53 5.26 -4.02 6.42
C LEU A 53 6.36 -4.90 5.79
N ILE A 54 7.13 -4.36 4.85
CA ILE A 54 8.28 -5.05 4.25
C ILE A 54 9.37 -5.25 5.30
N THR A 55 9.78 -4.18 5.98
CA THR A 55 10.86 -4.21 6.97
C THR A 55 10.55 -5.10 8.17
N ASN A 56 9.30 -5.12 8.64
CA ASN A 56 8.91 -5.89 9.82
C ASN A 56 8.57 -7.36 9.53
N ALA A 57 8.53 -7.79 8.26
CA ALA A 57 8.09 -9.14 7.88
C ALA A 57 8.88 -10.27 8.58
N ASP A 58 10.20 -10.12 8.66
CA ASP A 58 11.07 -11.11 9.32
C ASP A 58 10.89 -11.08 10.84
N ALA A 59 10.84 -9.89 11.45
CA ALA A 59 10.62 -9.76 12.90
C ALA A 59 9.27 -10.37 13.33
N ILE A 60 8.22 -10.16 12.54
CA ILE A 60 6.90 -10.78 12.73
C ILE A 60 7.02 -12.31 12.74
N TYR A 61 7.70 -12.87 11.74
CA TYR A 61 7.84 -14.32 11.64
C TYR A 61 8.73 -14.90 12.74
N GLN A 62 9.84 -14.24 13.09
CA GLN A 62 10.71 -14.66 14.17
C GLN A 62 9.98 -14.66 15.53
N ASN A 63 9.14 -13.65 15.78
CA ASN A 63 8.28 -13.62 16.98
C ASN A 63 7.37 -14.85 17.03
N HIS A 64 6.75 -15.22 15.90
CA HIS A 64 5.91 -16.41 15.81
C HIS A 64 6.71 -17.72 15.96
N LEU A 65 7.89 -17.83 15.35
CA LEU A 65 8.77 -19.01 15.53
C LEU A 65 9.18 -19.21 16.98
N ASN A 66 9.52 -18.13 17.68
CA ASN A 66 9.86 -18.16 19.09
C ASN A 66 8.66 -18.63 19.94
N PHE A 67 7.46 -18.11 19.65
CA PHE A 67 6.23 -18.60 20.28
C PHE A 67 6.01 -20.10 20.04
N LEU A 68 6.17 -20.58 18.80
CA LEU A 68 5.99 -21.99 18.47
C LEU A 68 7.01 -22.89 19.19
N ALA A 69 8.26 -22.43 19.33
CA ALA A 69 9.29 -23.14 20.06
C ALA A 69 8.94 -23.30 21.55
N GLU A 70 8.50 -22.22 22.22
CA GLU A 70 8.09 -22.27 23.62
C GLU A 70 6.78 -23.06 23.82
N ARG A 71 5.83 -22.95 22.90
CA ARG A 71 4.58 -23.72 22.93
C ARG A 71 4.83 -25.22 22.95
N ARG A 72 5.82 -25.72 22.20
CA ARG A 72 6.18 -27.15 22.18
C ARG A 72 6.67 -27.66 23.53
N ALA A 73 7.34 -26.82 24.32
CA ALA A 73 7.77 -27.19 25.67
C ALA A 73 6.57 -27.35 26.62
N VAL A 74 5.59 -26.46 26.51
CA VAL A 74 4.39 -26.41 27.36
C VAL A 74 3.37 -27.51 27.05
N GLN A 75 3.35 -28.06 25.83
CA GLN A 75 2.39 -29.10 25.42
C GLN A 75 2.42 -30.38 26.28
N ARG A 76 3.48 -30.59 27.07
CA ARG A 76 3.64 -31.76 27.95
C ARG A 76 3.28 -31.48 29.41
N GLU A 77 2.91 -30.25 29.75
CA GLU A 77 2.60 -29.81 31.12
C GLU A 77 1.13 -30.05 31.50
N LYS A 78 0.83 -30.08 32.80
CA LYS A 78 -0.55 -30.02 33.31
C LYS A 78 -1.08 -28.59 33.11
N ASN A 79 -2.38 -28.40 32.91
CA ASN A 79 -3.02 -27.09 32.70
C ASN A 79 -2.60 -26.34 31.41
N ILE A 80 -2.41 -27.06 30.31
CA ILE A 80 -1.99 -26.55 28.99
C ILE A 80 -2.70 -25.23 28.59
N ALA A 81 -4.02 -25.14 28.78
CA ALA A 81 -4.80 -23.96 28.41
C ALA A 81 -4.33 -22.67 29.12
N HIS A 82 -3.99 -22.76 30.42
CA HIS A 82 -3.50 -21.60 31.18
C HIS A 82 -2.11 -21.17 30.71
N HIS A 83 -1.22 -22.13 30.49
CA HIS A 83 0.14 -21.84 30.01
C HIS A 83 0.13 -21.29 28.57
N LEU A 84 -0.75 -21.81 27.70
CA LEU A 84 -0.93 -21.29 26.34
C LEU A 84 -1.41 -19.84 26.36
N SER A 85 -2.41 -19.51 27.18
CA SER A 85 -2.91 -18.14 27.31
C SER A 85 -1.83 -17.16 27.78
N ARG A 86 -0.96 -17.57 28.72
CA ARG A 86 0.19 -16.76 29.16
C ARG A 86 1.23 -16.57 28.06
N LEU A 87 1.47 -17.58 27.22
CA LEU A 87 2.36 -17.45 26.07
C LEU A 87 1.77 -16.50 25.03
N GLU A 88 0.49 -16.61 24.73
CA GLU A 88 -0.19 -15.70 23.79
C GLU A 88 -0.10 -14.24 24.28
N GLU A 89 -0.25 -14.00 25.58
CA GLU A 89 -0.04 -12.67 26.19
C GLU A 89 1.42 -12.19 26.05
N LYS A 90 2.39 -13.05 26.38
CA LYS A 90 3.84 -12.76 26.26
C LYS A 90 4.22 -12.33 24.84
N TYR A 91 3.70 -13.05 23.84
CA TYR A 91 4.01 -12.83 22.42
C TYR A 91 3.03 -11.87 21.71
N LYS A 92 2.04 -11.34 22.45
CA LYS A 92 0.98 -10.44 21.95
C LYS A 92 0.19 -11.02 20.77
N LEU A 93 -0.08 -12.33 20.83
CA LEU A 93 -0.83 -13.05 19.81
C LEU A 93 -2.33 -13.05 20.15
N ARG A 94 -3.14 -12.68 19.16
CA ARG A 94 -4.61 -12.71 19.14
C ARG A 94 -5.05 -13.25 17.78
N PRO A 95 -6.29 -13.72 17.57
CA PRO A 95 -6.73 -14.30 16.30
C PRO A 95 -6.44 -13.45 15.05
N GLU A 96 -6.36 -12.12 15.19
CA GLU A 96 -6.08 -11.21 14.07
C GLU A 96 -4.62 -10.73 13.99
N THR A 97 -3.74 -11.23 14.87
CA THR A 97 -2.33 -10.85 14.87
C THR A 97 -1.63 -11.44 13.65
N LEU A 98 -0.90 -10.59 12.91
CA LEU A 98 -0.04 -11.04 11.82
C LEU A 98 1.07 -11.94 12.37
N VAL A 99 1.21 -13.14 11.81
CA VAL A 99 2.29 -14.08 12.17
C VAL A 99 3.23 -14.38 11.03
N ARG A 100 2.81 -14.08 9.79
CA ARG A 100 3.64 -14.22 8.60
C ARG A 100 3.25 -13.21 7.55
N VAL A 101 4.25 -12.58 6.97
CA VAL A 101 4.13 -11.73 5.79
C VAL A 101 5.18 -12.19 4.80
N ARG A 102 4.80 -12.41 3.54
CA ARG A 102 5.74 -12.55 2.43
C ARG A 102 5.41 -11.52 1.36
N ASN A 103 6.44 -10.86 0.86
CA ASN A 103 6.31 -9.83 -0.18
C ASN A 103 6.86 -10.34 -1.51
N SER A 104 6.34 -9.82 -2.61
CA SER A 104 6.79 -10.09 -3.97
C SER A 104 6.81 -8.80 -4.79
N PHE A 105 7.98 -8.45 -5.31
CA PHE A 105 8.21 -7.25 -6.13
C PHE A 105 7.97 -7.58 -7.60
N VAL A 106 6.71 -7.45 -8.04
CA VAL A 106 6.27 -7.94 -9.35
C VAL A 106 6.83 -7.08 -10.47
N ASN A 107 7.58 -7.69 -11.39
CA ASN A 107 8.16 -7.03 -12.57
C ASN A 107 8.97 -5.76 -12.24
N CYS A 108 9.64 -5.76 -11.08
CA CYS A 108 10.56 -4.71 -10.66
C CYS A 108 11.95 -4.93 -11.28
N VAL A 109 12.65 -5.96 -10.83
CA VAL A 109 13.99 -6.39 -11.29
C VAL A 109 14.01 -7.91 -11.39
N ASP A 110 14.97 -8.48 -12.12
CA ASP A 110 15.03 -9.93 -12.38
C ASP A 110 15.37 -10.77 -11.15
N VAL A 111 16.48 -10.41 -10.51
CA VAL A 111 16.95 -10.94 -9.23
C VAL A 111 17.46 -9.77 -8.43
N PHE A 112 17.60 -9.87 -7.12
CA PHE A 112 18.28 -8.85 -6.33
C PHE A 112 18.85 -9.50 -5.07
N ARG A 113 19.90 -8.91 -4.52
CA ARG A 113 20.51 -9.35 -3.26
C ARG A 113 19.87 -8.68 -2.06
N GLU A 114 19.52 -7.40 -2.20
CA GLU A 114 19.04 -6.56 -1.12
C GLU A 114 18.07 -5.49 -1.65
N VAL A 115 17.12 -5.09 -0.80
CA VAL A 115 16.35 -3.86 -0.96
C VAL A 115 16.62 -2.97 0.25
N SER A 116 17.30 -1.84 0.04
CA SER A 116 17.47 -0.84 1.10
C SER A 116 16.23 0.05 1.16
N ILE A 117 15.73 0.34 2.37
CA ILE A 117 14.53 1.14 2.58
C ILE A 117 14.88 2.39 3.40
N ASP A 118 14.63 3.57 2.83
CA ASP A 118 14.66 4.84 3.55
C ASP A 118 13.23 5.32 3.77
N MET A 119 12.80 5.43 5.03
CA MET A 119 11.49 5.98 5.38
C MET A 119 11.59 7.47 5.68
N HIS A 120 10.64 8.24 5.17
CA HIS A 120 10.52 9.64 5.51
C HIS A 120 10.12 9.78 7.00
N PRO A 121 10.69 10.75 7.75
CA PRO A 121 10.44 10.86 9.19
C PRO A 121 8.97 11.11 9.52
N THR A 122 8.32 12.05 8.84
CA THR A 122 6.96 12.51 9.16
C THR A 122 5.91 12.11 8.11
N GLN A 123 6.17 12.37 6.83
CA GLN A 123 5.27 12.03 5.73
C GLN A 123 5.22 10.53 5.42
N ASP A 124 4.08 10.05 4.92
CA ASP A 124 3.86 8.65 4.52
C ASP A 124 4.53 8.32 3.17
N LEU A 125 5.85 8.39 3.16
CA LEU A 125 6.72 8.23 2.00
C LEU A 125 7.93 7.37 2.36
N ALA A 126 8.32 6.48 1.45
CA ALA A 126 9.54 5.70 1.54
C ALA A 126 10.20 5.53 0.17
N ILE A 127 11.52 5.37 0.18
CA ILE A 127 12.34 5.02 -0.99
C ILE A 127 12.82 3.59 -0.82
N LEU A 128 12.65 2.78 -1.86
CA LEU A 128 13.22 1.44 -2.01
C LEU A 128 14.34 1.51 -3.04
N ARG A 129 15.53 0.98 -2.70
CA ARG A 129 16.62 0.78 -3.68
C ARG A 129 16.95 -0.70 -3.80
N PHE A 130 16.75 -1.25 -4.99
CA PHE A 130 17.12 -2.62 -5.31
C PHE A 130 18.63 -2.68 -5.59
N ARG A 131 19.34 -3.64 -5.02
CA ARG A 131 20.78 -3.83 -5.21
C ARG A 131 21.13 -5.26 -5.63
N GLY A 132 22.16 -5.40 -6.45
CA GLY A 132 22.63 -6.70 -6.93
C GLY A 132 21.66 -7.40 -7.89
N PHE A 133 20.93 -6.62 -8.69
CA PHE A 133 20.14 -7.11 -9.82
C PHE A 133 20.94 -7.09 -11.12
N ASN A 134 20.55 -7.88 -12.13
CA ASN A 134 21.23 -7.85 -13.44
C ASN A 134 20.51 -6.95 -14.43
N ARG A 135 19.17 -6.89 -14.37
CA ARG A 135 18.38 -6.04 -15.25
C ARG A 135 17.08 -5.56 -14.59
N THR A 136 16.62 -4.40 -15.04
CA THR A 136 15.28 -3.90 -14.71
C THR A 136 14.23 -4.65 -15.51
N LEU A 137 13.04 -4.82 -14.92
CA LEU A 137 11.85 -5.33 -15.60
C LEU A 137 10.81 -4.21 -15.81
N TYR A 138 11.00 -3.06 -15.16
CA TYR A 138 10.38 -1.81 -15.55
C TYR A 138 11.10 -1.18 -16.76
N ARG A 139 10.36 -0.42 -17.57
CA ARG A 139 10.81 0.04 -18.89
C ARG A 139 10.96 1.56 -19.03
N SER A 140 10.67 2.32 -17.97
CA SER A 140 10.78 3.78 -17.93
C SER A 140 10.91 4.26 -16.48
N TYR A 141 10.82 5.55 -16.22
CA TYR A 141 10.84 6.15 -14.88
C TYR A 141 9.94 7.38 -14.82
N ALA A 142 9.60 7.79 -13.60
CA ALA A 142 8.78 8.96 -13.34
C ALA A 142 9.47 10.27 -13.72
N THR A 143 8.70 11.18 -14.31
CA THR A 143 9.08 12.59 -14.50
C THR A 143 8.19 13.45 -13.61
N PHE A 144 8.80 14.14 -12.66
CA PHE A 144 8.10 14.97 -11.69
C PHE A 144 7.76 16.35 -12.26
N LEU A 145 6.65 16.90 -11.82
CA LEU A 145 6.27 18.28 -12.13
C LEU A 145 7.35 19.24 -11.62
N ARG A 146 7.92 20.05 -12.52
CA ARG A 146 8.90 21.08 -12.15
C ARG A 146 8.26 22.26 -11.44
N ASP A 147 7.30 22.91 -12.11
CA ASP A 147 6.60 24.09 -11.60
C ASP A 147 5.37 23.69 -10.78
N THR A 148 5.49 23.70 -9.46
CA THR A 148 4.41 23.32 -8.54
C THR A 148 3.36 24.40 -8.33
N SER A 149 3.52 25.60 -8.90
CA SER A 149 2.42 26.58 -8.97
C SER A 149 1.21 26.05 -9.75
N ARG A 150 1.43 25.02 -10.57
CA ARG A 150 0.42 24.27 -11.31
C ARG A 150 -0.45 23.37 -10.42
N VAL A 151 -0.06 23.07 -9.19
CA VAL A 151 -0.86 22.27 -8.24
C VAL A 151 -1.95 23.17 -7.64
N LYS A 152 -3.13 23.22 -8.28
CA LYS A 152 -4.24 24.10 -7.88
C LYS A 152 -5.55 23.35 -7.70
N VAL A 153 -6.36 23.79 -6.74
CA VAL A 153 -7.74 23.31 -6.55
C VAL A 153 -8.52 23.39 -7.87
N GLY A 154 -9.32 22.37 -8.14
CA GLY A 154 -10.08 22.19 -9.38
C GLY A 154 -9.30 21.50 -10.50
N ARG A 155 -7.98 21.31 -10.37
CA ARG A 155 -7.20 20.57 -11.38
C ARG A 155 -7.57 19.10 -11.40
N SER A 156 -7.85 18.57 -12.58
CA SER A 156 -8.05 17.14 -12.81
C SER A 156 -6.73 16.40 -12.89
N LEU A 157 -6.61 15.30 -12.13
CA LEU A 157 -5.46 14.40 -12.10
C LEU A 157 -5.95 12.96 -12.05
N CYS A 158 -5.06 12.02 -12.35
CA CYS A 158 -5.32 10.58 -12.30
C CYS A 158 -4.31 9.88 -11.39
N ARG A 159 -4.74 8.80 -10.75
CA ARG A 159 -3.88 7.88 -10.01
C ARG A 159 -3.88 6.52 -10.68
N LEU A 160 -2.75 5.83 -10.63
CA LEU A 160 -2.60 4.45 -11.10
C LEU A 160 -2.06 3.56 -9.99
N GLY A 161 -2.61 2.36 -9.90
CA GLY A 161 -2.18 1.34 -8.94
C GLY A 161 -2.98 0.06 -9.11
N TYR A 162 -2.87 -0.83 -8.12
CA TYR A 162 -3.30 -2.22 -8.23
C TYR A 162 -4.23 -2.64 -7.08
N PRO A 163 -5.42 -2.02 -6.94
CA PRO A 163 -6.43 -2.45 -6.00
C PRO A 163 -7.07 -3.77 -6.44
N PHE A 164 -7.75 -4.43 -5.50
CA PHE A 164 -8.43 -5.70 -5.72
C PHE A 164 -7.48 -6.79 -6.24
N PRO A 165 -6.48 -7.21 -5.43
CA PRO A 165 -5.55 -8.26 -5.83
C PRO A 165 -6.32 -9.52 -6.23
N ASP A 166 -6.09 -10.00 -7.45
CA ASP A 166 -6.72 -11.20 -8.03
C ASP A 166 -5.69 -12.30 -8.34
N PHE A 167 -4.43 -12.08 -7.95
CA PHE A 167 -3.37 -13.08 -8.01
C PHE A 167 -3.69 -14.27 -7.10
N THR A 168 -3.29 -15.46 -7.53
CA THR A 168 -3.61 -16.74 -6.85
C THR A 168 -2.40 -17.64 -6.72
N ASN A 169 -1.20 -17.14 -7.02
CA ASN A 169 0.04 -17.91 -7.03
C ASN A 169 0.68 -18.05 -5.64
N PHE A 170 -0.11 -18.52 -4.68
CA PHE A 170 0.32 -18.78 -3.32
C PHE A 170 -0.45 -19.95 -2.73
N ARG A 171 0.11 -20.57 -1.69
CA ARG A 171 -0.57 -21.63 -0.94
C ARG A 171 -0.08 -21.71 0.50
N PHE A 172 -0.86 -22.37 1.32
CA PHE A 172 -0.43 -22.83 2.64
C PHE A 172 0.26 -24.18 2.48
N ASN A 173 1.45 -24.32 3.06
CA ASN A 173 2.24 -25.54 3.07
C ASN A 173 2.07 -26.22 4.45
N PRO A 174 1.25 -27.29 4.55
CA PRO A 174 1.00 -27.95 5.83
C PRO A 174 2.22 -28.71 6.36
N THR A 175 3.19 -29.06 5.51
CA THR A 175 4.41 -29.76 5.92
C THR A 175 5.35 -28.84 6.69
N THR A 176 5.46 -27.57 6.27
CA THR A 176 6.31 -26.57 6.92
C THR A 176 5.54 -25.66 7.88
N ASP A 177 4.21 -25.74 7.90
CA ASP A 177 3.31 -24.82 8.62
C ASP A 177 3.60 -23.34 8.26
N ASP A 178 3.84 -23.07 6.97
CA ASP A 178 4.15 -21.73 6.45
C ASP A 178 3.35 -21.45 5.16
N ILE A 179 3.23 -20.18 4.81
CA ILE A 179 2.69 -19.76 3.51
C ILE A 179 3.83 -19.63 2.51
N GLU A 180 3.59 -19.89 1.23
CA GLU A 180 4.60 -19.78 0.19
C GLU A 180 4.02 -19.28 -1.13
N TRP A 181 4.89 -18.64 -1.93
CA TRP A 181 4.60 -18.32 -3.33
C TRP A 181 4.72 -19.58 -4.18
N THR A 182 3.90 -19.69 -5.22
CA THR A 182 3.92 -20.77 -6.20
C THR A 182 4.18 -20.23 -7.60
N THR A 183 4.55 -21.12 -8.52
CA THR A 183 4.65 -20.83 -9.97
C THR A 183 3.34 -21.04 -10.71
N GLU A 184 2.33 -21.62 -10.05
CA GLU A 184 1.01 -21.92 -10.61
C GLU A 184 0.02 -20.82 -10.23
N GLY A 185 -0.98 -20.56 -11.08
CA GLY A 185 -2.02 -19.56 -10.83
C GLY A 185 -1.74 -18.21 -11.47
N ARG A 186 -2.55 -17.20 -11.13
CA ARG A 186 -2.42 -15.85 -11.67
C ARG A 186 -1.37 -15.08 -10.89
N THR A 187 -0.45 -14.41 -11.60
CA THR A 187 0.60 -13.57 -11.01
C THR A 187 0.40 -12.08 -11.26
N ALA A 188 -0.41 -11.73 -12.25
CA ALA A 188 -0.74 -10.34 -12.57
C ALA A 188 -1.86 -9.84 -11.65
N SER A 189 -1.83 -8.52 -11.39
CA SER A 189 -2.97 -7.79 -10.83
C SER A 189 -3.44 -6.75 -11.84
N PRO A 190 -4.75 -6.52 -11.99
CA PRO A 190 -5.26 -5.52 -12.92
C PRO A 190 -4.84 -4.14 -12.45
N ARG A 191 -4.34 -3.34 -13.41
CA ARG A 191 -4.15 -1.90 -13.20
C ARG A 191 -5.51 -1.22 -13.11
N PHE A 192 -5.63 -0.26 -12.20
CA PHE A 192 -6.88 0.47 -11.99
C PHE A 192 -6.60 1.98 -11.98
N PRO A 193 -6.89 2.71 -13.08
CA PRO A 193 -6.82 4.15 -13.07
C PRO A 193 -8.03 4.74 -12.32
N ILE A 194 -7.80 5.78 -11.52
CA ILE A 194 -8.87 6.54 -10.86
C ILE A 194 -8.57 8.04 -10.94
N ASP A 195 -9.43 8.78 -11.62
CA ASP A 195 -9.32 10.23 -11.75
C ASP A 195 -10.08 10.97 -10.64
N GLY A 196 -9.79 12.25 -10.51
CA GLY A 196 -10.46 13.17 -9.60
C GLY A 196 -9.94 14.58 -9.77
N ILE A 197 -10.50 15.52 -9.02
CA ILE A 197 -10.00 16.89 -8.96
C ILE A 197 -9.33 17.17 -7.62
N ILE A 198 -8.36 18.08 -7.61
CA ILE A 198 -7.81 18.61 -6.36
C ILE A 198 -8.92 19.38 -5.63
N THR A 199 -9.27 18.96 -4.41
CA THR A 199 -10.27 19.66 -3.57
C THR A 199 -9.62 20.68 -2.65
N ARG A 200 -8.46 20.35 -2.08
CA ARG A 200 -7.66 21.24 -1.24
C ARG A 200 -6.20 20.82 -1.21
N LEU A 201 -5.35 21.78 -0.83
CA LEU A 201 -3.97 21.53 -0.44
C LEU A 201 -3.92 21.48 1.09
N LEU A 202 -3.22 20.49 1.61
CA LEU A 202 -3.04 20.29 3.04
C LEU A 202 -1.65 20.81 3.41
N THR A 203 -1.62 21.59 4.48
CA THR A 203 -0.40 22.22 4.97
C THR A 203 -0.01 21.69 6.33
N GLU A 204 1.29 21.56 6.56
CA GLU A 204 1.90 21.25 7.84
C GLU A 204 3.06 22.20 8.05
N ASN A 205 3.13 22.85 9.22
CA ASN A 205 4.16 23.86 9.53
C ASN A 205 4.31 24.99 8.50
N GLY A 206 3.23 25.33 7.79
CA GLY A 206 3.22 26.38 6.76
C GLY A 206 3.60 25.92 5.35
N GLU A 207 4.01 24.67 5.17
CA GLU A 207 4.36 24.09 3.87
C GLU A 207 3.27 23.14 3.37
N VAL A 208 3.07 23.08 2.05
CA VAL A 208 2.12 22.15 1.43
C VAL A 208 2.72 20.75 1.40
N THR A 209 2.19 19.84 2.20
CA THR A 209 2.69 18.46 2.31
C THR A 209 1.83 17.44 1.59
N ALA A 210 0.55 17.74 1.36
CA ALA A 210 -0.36 16.81 0.70
C ALA A 210 -1.42 17.48 -0.19
N ILE A 211 -1.92 16.71 -1.14
CA ILE A 211 -2.98 17.04 -2.09
C ILE A 211 -4.20 16.19 -1.74
N GLU A 212 -5.35 16.81 -1.52
CA GLU A 212 -6.61 16.09 -1.40
C GLU A 212 -7.30 15.96 -2.76
N MET A 213 -7.74 14.76 -3.08
CA MET A 213 -8.45 14.40 -4.31
C MET A 213 -9.91 14.10 -4.01
N SER A 214 -10.82 14.55 -4.87
CA SER A 214 -12.27 14.37 -4.72
C SER A 214 -12.74 12.92 -4.70
N THR A 215 -11.94 12.00 -5.25
CA THR A 215 -12.21 10.57 -5.27
C THR A 215 -11.32 9.84 -4.27
N PRO A 216 -11.81 8.76 -3.62
CA PRO A 216 -11.07 8.06 -2.58
C PRO A 216 -9.84 7.34 -3.13
N GLY A 217 -8.86 7.08 -2.26
CA GLY A 217 -7.88 6.02 -2.51
C GLY A 217 -8.50 4.65 -2.23
N LEU A 218 -8.08 3.64 -2.98
CA LEU A 218 -8.48 2.25 -2.77
C LEU A 218 -7.32 1.46 -2.15
N ARG A 219 -7.60 0.45 -1.33
CA ARG A 219 -6.56 -0.49 -0.88
C ARG A 219 -5.89 -1.11 -2.10
N GLY A 220 -4.55 -1.07 -2.15
CA GLY A 220 -3.77 -1.42 -3.33
C GLY A 220 -3.25 -0.24 -4.15
N GLN A 221 -3.79 0.96 -3.96
CA GLN A 221 -3.29 2.20 -4.58
C GLN A 221 -2.25 2.93 -3.73
N SER A 222 -2.04 2.53 -2.47
CA SER A 222 -1.00 3.12 -1.62
C SER A 222 0.36 3.02 -2.31
N GLY A 223 1.01 4.16 -2.49
CA GLY A 223 2.27 4.32 -3.20
C GLY A 223 2.14 4.49 -4.72
N GLY A 224 0.92 4.57 -5.25
CA GLY A 224 0.66 4.82 -6.67
C GLY A 224 0.89 6.28 -7.08
N PRO A 225 1.41 6.55 -8.29
CA PRO A 225 1.63 7.91 -8.77
C PRO A 225 0.31 8.66 -8.99
N LEU A 226 0.30 9.95 -8.63
CA LEU A 226 -0.72 10.93 -9.01
C LEU A 226 -0.16 11.80 -10.16
N PHE A 227 -0.84 11.88 -11.30
CA PHE A 227 -0.30 12.50 -12.52
C PHE A 227 -1.34 13.27 -13.34
N ASP A 228 -0.86 14.17 -14.21
CA ASP A 228 -1.69 14.90 -15.18
C ASP A 228 -1.82 14.17 -16.52
N THR A 229 -2.53 14.76 -17.48
CA THR A 229 -2.76 14.18 -18.81
C THR A 229 -1.50 14.01 -19.65
N ASN A 230 -0.37 14.60 -19.24
CA ASN A 230 0.92 14.41 -19.89
C ASN A 230 1.76 13.30 -19.23
N GLY A 231 1.32 12.78 -18.09
CA GLY A 231 2.06 11.81 -17.29
C GLY A 231 3.09 12.45 -16.36
N LEU A 232 3.01 13.76 -16.10
CA LEU A 232 3.86 14.41 -15.10
C LEU A 232 3.36 14.06 -13.69
N ILE A 233 4.25 13.72 -12.77
CA ILE A 233 3.91 13.33 -11.41
C ILE A 233 3.68 14.57 -10.53
N TYR A 234 2.49 14.66 -9.94
CA TYR A 234 2.04 15.70 -8.99
C TYR A 234 2.10 15.22 -7.53
N GLY A 235 2.18 13.92 -7.32
CA GLY A 235 2.24 13.36 -5.98
C GLY A 235 2.14 11.84 -5.98
N MET A 236 1.83 11.28 -4.82
CA MET A 236 1.70 9.84 -4.62
C MET A 236 0.54 9.54 -3.69
N GLN A 237 -0.36 8.65 -4.09
CA GLN A 237 -1.50 8.23 -3.27
C GLN A 237 -1.03 7.60 -1.96
N SER A 238 -1.56 8.08 -0.83
CA SER A 238 -1.17 7.62 0.51
C SER A 238 -2.36 7.11 1.32
N ALA A 239 -3.40 7.93 1.49
CA ALA A 239 -4.50 7.61 2.40
C ALA A 239 -5.87 8.00 1.83
N THR A 240 -6.92 7.60 2.54
CA THR A 240 -8.31 8.02 2.29
C THR A 240 -8.84 8.65 3.57
N ARG A 241 -9.45 9.84 3.44
CA ARG A 241 -10.18 10.49 4.52
C ARG A 241 -11.67 10.26 4.36
N HIS A 242 -12.31 9.96 5.48
CA HIS A 242 -13.74 9.77 5.58
C HIS A 242 -14.33 11.03 6.24
N LEU A 243 -15.05 11.83 5.48
CA LEU A 243 -15.64 13.09 5.94
C LEU A 243 -17.14 12.88 6.21
N HIS A 244 -17.54 12.98 7.47
CA HIS A 244 -18.94 12.94 7.85
C HIS A 244 -19.69 14.13 7.24
N LEU A 245 -20.83 13.89 6.60
CA LEU A 245 -21.54 14.95 5.86
C LEU A 245 -22.53 15.77 6.70
N GLY A 246 -22.89 15.29 7.89
CA GLY A 246 -23.62 16.08 8.89
C GLY A 246 -25.13 16.22 8.63
N PHE A 247 -25.69 15.44 7.72
CA PHE A 247 -27.13 15.36 7.46
C PHE A 247 -27.65 13.94 7.73
N ASP A 248 -27.51 13.52 8.98
CA ASP A 248 -27.88 12.17 9.39
C ASP A 248 -29.40 11.97 9.37
N ILE A 249 -29.79 10.78 8.92
CA ILE A 249 -31.17 10.33 9.00
C ILE A 249 -31.19 9.29 10.11
N GLU A 250 -31.93 9.57 11.18
CA GLU A 250 -32.11 8.62 12.27
C GLU A 250 -33.57 8.20 12.34
N ASN A 251 -33.78 6.88 12.42
CA ASN A 251 -35.08 6.30 12.72
C ASN A 251 -36.22 6.85 11.85
N ARG A 252 -35.97 7.03 10.54
CA ARG A 252 -36.96 7.54 9.61
C ARG A 252 -37.67 6.40 8.90
N ASP A 253 -38.99 6.47 8.83
CA ASP A 253 -39.80 5.54 8.05
C ASP A 253 -39.71 5.90 6.56
N VAL A 254 -39.30 4.95 5.73
CA VAL A 254 -39.20 5.07 4.27
C VAL A 254 -39.82 3.86 3.59
N LEU A 255 -40.41 4.04 2.41
CA LEU A 255 -40.95 2.94 1.62
C LEU A 255 -39.81 2.27 0.84
N VAL A 256 -39.44 1.05 1.22
CA VAL A 256 -38.44 0.23 0.51
C VAL A 256 -39.13 -1.04 0.03
N ASN A 257 -39.10 -1.29 -1.28
CA ASN A 257 -39.72 -2.48 -1.89
C ASN A 257 -41.20 -2.69 -1.47
N GLY A 258 -41.99 -1.60 -1.40
CA GLY A 258 -43.40 -1.65 -1.03
C GLY A 258 -43.69 -1.85 0.47
N ARG A 259 -42.66 -1.86 1.34
CA ARG A 259 -42.81 -1.97 2.79
C ARG A 259 -42.27 -0.73 3.49
N ILE A 260 -43.03 -0.22 4.46
CA ILE A 260 -42.54 0.83 5.36
C ILE A 260 -41.42 0.21 6.20
N THR A 261 -40.21 0.75 6.05
CA THR A 261 -38.99 0.29 6.72
C THR A 261 -38.39 1.47 7.48
N ARG A 262 -38.05 1.22 8.74
CA ARG A 262 -37.33 2.16 9.59
C ARG A 262 -35.85 2.10 9.22
N VAL A 263 -35.28 3.21 8.76
CA VAL A 263 -33.86 3.29 8.36
C VAL A 263 -33.12 4.38 9.12
N SER A 264 -31.83 4.15 9.31
CA SER A 264 -30.87 5.18 9.69
C SER A 264 -29.73 5.21 8.66
N ASN A 265 -29.25 6.40 8.32
CA ASN A 265 -28.18 6.62 7.36
C ASN A 265 -27.26 7.74 7.85
N TYR A 266 -25.96 7.43 7.93
CA TYR A 266 -24.89 8.35 8.34
C TYR A 266 -23.92 8.51 7.16
N PRO A 267 -24.14 9.49 6.27
CA PRO A 267 -23.41 9.57 5.02
C PRO A 267 -21.99 10.14 5.20
N PHE A 268 -21.01 9.48 4.57
CA PHE A 268 -19.62 9.91 4.51
C PHE A 268 -19.17 10.17 3.08
N LEU A 269 -18.41 11.24 2.87
CA LEU A 269 -17.65 11.48 1.64
C LEU A 269 -16.22 10.97 1.81
N ASN A 270 -15.79 10.12 0.87
CA ASN A 270 -14.46 9.54 0.89
C ASN A 270 -13.56 10.27 -0.10
N VAL A 271 -12.50 10.92 0.39
CA VAL A 271 -11.56 11.71 -0.41
C VAL A 271 -10.15 11.13 -0.29
N GLY A 272 -9.39 11.15 -1.38
CA GLY A 272 -8.01 10.66 -1.39
C GLY A 272 -7.05 11.70 -0.84
N GLN A 273 -5.98 11.26 -0.20
CA GLN A 273 -4.84 12.08 0.17
C GLN A 273 -3.59 11.56 -0.51
N CYS A 274 -2.89 12.46 -1.18
CA CYS A 274 -1.64 12.18 -1.87
C CYS A 274 -0.51 13.01 -1.26
N VAL A 275 0.66 12.41 -1.06
CA VAL A 275 1.88 13.14 -0.71
C VAL A 275 2.22 14.08 -1.85
N HIS A 276 2.51 15.35 -1.54
CA HIS A 276 2.81 16.39 -2.53
C HIS A 276 4.16 16.12 -3.24
N VAL A 277 4.25 16.44 -4.53
CA VAL A 277 5.48 16.22 -5.34
C VAL A 277 6.73 16.87 -4.74
N ASP A 278 6.64 18.07 -4.16
CA ASP A 278 7.81 18.73 -3.57
C ASP A 278 8.39 17.96 -2.38
N VAL A 279 7.54 17.33 -1.56
CA VAL A 279 7.98 16.43 -0.48
C VAL A 279 8.76 15.25 -1.05
N ILE A 280 8.26 14.65 -2.14
CA ILE A 280 8.91 13.52 -2.79
C ILE A 280 10.27 13.95 -3.37
N LYS A 281 10.31 15.05 -4.13
CA LYS A 281 11.55 15.58 -4.73
C LYS A 281 12.59 15.95 -3.67
N GLN A 282 12.17 16.59 -2.57
CA GLN A 282 13.04 16.92 -1.46
C GLN A 282 13.66 15.67 -0.84
N PHE A 283 12.83 14.66 -0.52
CA PHE A 283 13.33 13.42 0.09
C PHE A 283 14.29 12.66 -0.83
N LEU A 284 13.99 12.61 -2.14
CA LEU A 284 14.90 12.02 -3.13
C LEU A 284 16.25 12.75 -3.15
N ARG A 285 16.25 14.09 -3.11
CA ARG A 285 17.46 14.92 -3.10
C ARG A 285 18.29 14.71 -1.84
N GLU A 286 17.65 14.73 -0.66
CA GLU A 286 18.28 14.48 0.63
C GLU A 286 18.93 13.10 0.71
N ARG A 287 18.33 12.12 0.04
CA ARG A 287 18.79 10.73 0.00
C ARG A 287 19.70 10.41 -1.19
N GLY A 288 20.12 11.44 -1.94
CA GLY A 288 21.05 11.30 -3.07
C GLY A 288 20.50 10.45 -4.22
N VAL A 289 19.18 10.39 -4.40
CA VAL A 289 18.51 9.60 -5.44
C VAL A 289 18.28 10.47 -6.67
N LYS A 290 18.78 10.01 -7.82
CA LYS A 290 18.54 10.64 -9.12
C LYS A 290 17.05 10.62 -9.46
N TYR A 291 16.53 11.73 -9.98
CA TYR A 291 15.15 11.88 -10.46
C TYR A 291 15.08 12.93 -11.58
N TYR A 292 13.94 12.99 -12.30
CA TYR A 292 13.77 13.85 -13.47
C TYR A 292 12.59 14.82 -13.31
N GLU A 293 12.68 16.02 -13.90
CA GLU A 293 11.63 17.05 -13.85
C GLU A 293 11.27 17.58 -15.24
N GLY A 294 9.96 17.79 -15.48
CA GLY A 294 9.40 18.29 -16.74
C GLY A 294 8.28 19.30 -16.58
#